data_AF-A0A2J7QRQ0-F1
#
_entry.id   AF-A0A2J7QRQ0-F1
#
_cell.length_a   1.000
_cell.length_b   1.000
_cell.length_c   1.000
_cell.angle_alpha   90.00
_cell.angle_beta   90.00
_cell.angle_gamma   90.00
#
_symmetry.space_group_name_H-M   'P 1'
#
loop_
_entity.id
_entity.type
_entity.pdbx_description
1 polymer ?
#
loop_
_entity_poly.entity_id
_entity_poly.type
_entity_poly.pdbx_seq_one_letter_code
_entity_poly.pdbx_strand_id
1 'polypeptide(L)'
;MFHRYQINTAKGILDTILNVQPKEGGGGGGETRESVVYRLADDMLEKLPKEYNSFEVKEALQRMGALLPMNIFLRQEIDRIQRVIKVVHSTLCDLKLAIDGTIVMSQGLRASLDAMYDARIPECWLKVSWESATLGFWYTELLERDAQFRHWVTNGRPNVFWMTGFFNPQGFLTAMRQEVTRAHKGWALDSVVLQNLITRHNKEDLTDSPPEGVYVHGLFLEGASLDRRTGKLLESKPKVLYEQMPVIYIYAINTTAGKDPRLYECPIYRKPQRTDQKYVGSIDFETENNPRHWTLRGVALLCDIK
;
A
#
# COMPACT_ATOMS: atom_id res chain seq x y z
N MET A 1 -22.59 -4.67 8.34
CA MET A 1 -22.82 -5.22 6.98
C MET A 1 -23.84 -4.39 6.18
N PHE A 2 -25.05 -4.15 6.70
CA PHE A 2 -26.11 -3.39 6.01
C PHE A 2 -25.73 -1.94 5.64
N HIS A 3 -25.06 -1.23 6.53
CA HIS A 3 -24.63 0.16 6.29
C HIS A 3 -23.55 0.30 5.18
N ARG A 4 -22.60 -0.65 5.11
CA ARG A 4 -21.57 -0.70 4.05
C ARG A 4 -22.18 -0.98 2.68
N TYR A 5 -23.18 -1.85 2.61
CA TYR A 5 -23.92 -2.11 1.38
C TYR A 5 -24.59 -0.83 0.86
N GLN A 6 -25.29 -0.08 1.72
CA GLN A 6 -25.93 1.17 1.34
C GLN A 6 -24.94 2.24 0.84
N ILE A 7 -23.77 2.40 1.49
CA ILE A 7 -22.73 3.33 1.04
C ILE A 7 -22.18 2.95 -0.33
N ASN A 8 -21.91 1.66 -0.56
CA ASN A 8 -21.38 1.20 -1.85
C ASN A 8 -22.39 1.37 -2.99
N THR A 9 -23.67 1.09 -2.74
CA THR A 9 -24.74 1.35 -3.71
C THR A 9 -24.88 2.84 -4.02
N ALA A 10 -24.84 3.70 -2.99
CA ALA A 10 -24.91 5.15 -3.17
C ALA A 10 -23.72 5.69 -3.98
N LYS A 11 -22.49 5.22 -3.73
CA LYS A 11 -21.31 5.55 -4.53
C LYS A 11 -21.48 5.15 -6.00
N GLY A 12 -21.91 3.92 -6.27
CA GLY A 12 -22.12 3.45 -7.65
C GLY A 12 -23.18 4.26 -8.42
N ILE A 13 -24.25 4.69 -7.74
CA ILE A 13 -25.26 5.57 -8.31
C ILE A 13 -24.66 6.94 -8.63
N LEU A 14 -23.91 7.54 -7.69
CA LEU A 14 -23.30 8.85 -7.86
C LEU A 14 -22.28 8.86 -9.01
N ASP A 15 -21.43 7.83 -9.11
CA ASP A 15 -20.47 7.66 -10.19
C ASP A 15 -21.17 7.56 -11.56
N THR A 16 -22.30 6.85 -11.61
CA THR A 16 -23.11 6.74 -12.83
C THR A 16 -23.69 8.10 -13.23
N ILE A 17 -24.22 8.86 -12.27
CA ILE A 17 -24.76 10.21 -12.50
C ILE A 17 -23.67 11.14 -13.04
N LEU A 18 -22.48 11.14 -12.43
CA LEU A 18 -21.34 11.95 -12.87
C LEU A 18 -20.89 11.59 -14.30
N ASN A 19 -20.96 10.31 -14.68
CA ASN A 19 -20.58 9.87 -16.02
C ASN A 19 -21.61 10.24 -17.11
N VAL A 20 -22.88 10.44 -16.76
CA VAL A 20 -23.96 10.80 -17.70
C VAL A 20 -24.11 12.33 -17.84
N GLN A 21 -23.52 13.12 -16.93
CA GLN A 21 -23.61 14.57 -16.96
C GLN A 21 -22.91 15.15 -18.22
N PRO A 22 -23.57 16.05 -18.99
CA PRO A 22 -22.97 16.64 -20.18
C PRO A 22 -21.70 17.41 -19.84
N LYS A 23 -20.55 16.96 -20.34
CA LYS A 23 -19.24 17.57 -20.05
C LYS A 23 -18.98 18.90 -20.77
N GLU A 24 -19.85 19.28 -21.71
CA GLU A 24 -19.75 20.50 -22.52
C GLU A 24 -20.87 21.53 -22.23
N GLY A 25 -21.62 21.37 -21.14
CA GLY A 25 -22.75 22.24 -20.80
C GLY A 25 -22.40 23.36 -19.82
N GLY A 26 -21.75 24.44 -20.27
CA GLY A 26 -21.49 25.60 -19.42
C GLY A 26 -20.67 26.70 -20.07
N GLY A 27 -21.23 27.41 -21.05
CA GLY A 27 -20.65 28.65 -21.55
C GLY A 27 -20.78 29.77 -20.51
N GLY A 28 -19.65 30.26 -19.98
CA GLY A 28 -19.60 31.50 -19.19
C GLY A 28 -18.41 31.62 -18.24
N GLY A 29 -17.37 32.34 -18.66
CA GLY A 29 -16.43 33.09 -17.81
C GLY A 29 -15.51 32.35 -16.81
N GLY A 30 -15.62 31.03 -16.67
CA GLY A 30 -14.76 30.23 -15.79
C GLY A 30 -13.42 29.83 -16.42
N GLU A 31 -12.46 29.46 -15.56
CA GLU A 31 -11.20 28.83 -15.98
C GLU A 31 -11.50 27.56 -16.80
N THR A 32 -10.81 27.39 -17.94
CA THR A 32 -11.01 26.21 -18.80
C THR A 32 -10.52 24.94 -18.12
N ARG A 33 -11.07 23.79 -18.51
CA ARG A 33 -10.66 22.48 -17.97
C ARG A 33 -9.17 22.25 -18.23
N GLU A 34 -8.71 22.67 -19.40
CA GLU A 34 -7.31 22.65 -19.83
C GLU A 34 -6.44 23.49 -18.88
N SER A 35 -6.83 24.73 -18.54
CA SER A 35 -6.08 25.59 -17.63
C SER A 35 -5.97 24.98 -16.23
N VAL A 36 -7.06 24.43 -15.69
CA VAL A 36 -7.06 23.74 -14.39
C VAL A 36 -6.08 22.56 -14.40
N VAL A 37 -6.16 21.71 -15.43
CA VAL A 37 -5.30 20.52 -15.56
C VAL A 37 -3.84 20.92 -15.80
N TYR A 38 -3.58 22.01 -16.54
CA TYR A 38 -2.24 22.52 -16.76
C TYR A 38 -1.56 22.92 -15.45
N ARG A 39 -2.25 23.72 -14.62
CA ARG A 39 -1.73 24.11 -13.28
C ARG A 39 -1.51 22.90 -12.39
N LEU A 40 -2.45 21.96 -12.39
CA LEU A 40 -2.31 20.71 -11.64
C LEU A 40 -1.10 19.89 -12.13
N ALA A 41 -0.89 19.80 -13.44
CA ALA A 41 0.25 19.12 -14.02
C ALA A 41 1.58 19.79 -13.63
N ASP A 42 1.63 21.12 -13.58
CA ASP A 42 2.77 21.88 -13.09
C ASP A 42 3.08 21.56 -11.62
N ASP A 43 2.09 21.68 -10.74
CA ASP A 43 2.25 21.39 -9.31
C ASP A 43 2.70 19.94 -9.06
N MET A 44 2.19 19.00 -9.87
CA MET A 44 2.57 17.60 -9.79
C MET A 44 3.96 17.32 -10.37
N LEU A 45 4.37 18.01 -11.44
CA LEU A 45 5.71 17.84 -12.02
C LEU A 45 6.78 18.41 -11.09
N GLU A 46 6.52 19.55 -10.42
CA GLU A 46 7.45 20.16 -9.48
C GLU A 46 7.78 19.23 -8.30
N LYS A 47 6.77 18.51 -7.82
CA LYS A 47 6.88 17.60 -6.66
C LYS A 47 7.24 16.17 -7.06
N LEU A 48 7.20 15.83 -8.35
CA LEU A 48 7.41 14.46 -8.79
C LEU A 48 8.85 14.03 -8.48
N PRO A 49 9.06 12.87 -7.82
CA PRO A 49 10.39 12.41 -7.54
C PRO A 49 11.18 12.17 -8.83
N LYS A 50 12.45 12.55 -8.84
CA LYS A 50 13.36 12.32 -9.98
C LYS A 50 13.51 10.82 -10.25
N GLU A 51 13.75 10.44 -11.49
CA GLU A 51 14.06 9.03 -11.79
C GLU A 51 15.25 8.50 -10.97
N TYR A 52 15.21 7.21 -10.63
CA TYR A 52 16.30 6.57 -9.91
C TYR A 52 17.50 6.42 -10.85
N ASN A 53 18.67 6.81 -10.35
CA ASN A 53 19.93 6.51 -11.01
C ASN A 53 20.27 5.03 -10.81
N SER A 54 20.23 4.25 -11.89
CA SER A 54 20.52 2.82 -11.88
C SER A 54 21.90 2.49 -11.29
N PHE A 55 22.88 3.37 -11.45
CA PHE A 55 24.22 3.18 -10.88
C PHE A 55 24.21 3.34 -9.36
N GLU A 56 23.62 4.42 -8.84
CA GLU A 56 23.53 4.70 -7.40
C GLU A 56 22.74 3.62 -6.66
N VAL A 57 21.60 3.19 -7.23
CA VAL A 57 20.80 2.11 -6.66
C VAL A 57 21.61 0.81 -6.62
N LYS A 58 22.30 0.48 -7.72
CA LYS A 58 23.13 -0.74 -7.76
C LYS A 58 24.25 -0.67 -6.73
N GLU A 59 24.95 0.45 -6.61
CA GLU A 59 26.03 0.65 -5.65
C GLU A 59 25.53 0.53 -4.20
N ALA A 60 24.40 1.17 -3.88
CA ALA A 60 23.78 1.06 -2.56
C ALA A 60 23.38 -0.38 -2.23
N LEU A 61 22.78 -1.10 -3.18
CA LEU A 61 22.42 -2.52 -3.00
C LEU A 61 23.66 -3.40 -2.82
N GLN A 62 24.76 -3.14 -3.53
CA GLN A 62 26.02 -3.85 -3.32
C GLN A 62 26.56 -3.63 -1.91
N ARG A 63 26.57 -2.37 -1.44
CA ARG A 63 27.00 -2.01 -0.09
C ARG A 63 26.18 -2.72 1.00
N MET A 64 24.87 -2.85 0.79
CA MET A 64 23.96 -3.54 1.73
C MET A 64 23.98 -5.07 1.59
N GLY A 65 24.67 -5.63 0.59
CA GLY A 65 24.64 -7.05 0.25
C GLY A 65 23.55 -7.38 -0.77
N ALA A 66 23.87 -7.25 -2.06
CA ALA A 66 22.87 -7.32 -3.15
C ALA A 66 22.15 -8.68 -3.28
N LEU A 67 22.72 -9.74 -2.72
CA LEU A 67 22.16 -11.10 -2.75
C LEU A 67 21.30 -11.43 -1.51
N LEU A 68 21.22 -10.51 -0.54
CA LEU A 68 20.32 -10.66 0.60
C LEU A 68 18.87 -10.58 0.11
N PRO A 69 17.98 -11.47 0.58
CA PRO A 69 16.59 -11.51 0.12
C PRO A 69 15.89 -10.16 0.17
N MET A 70 16.15 -9.37 1.22
CA MET A 70 15.50 -8.07 1.40
C MET A 70 15.99 -7.01 0.42
N ASN A 71 17.25 -7.05 0.01
CA ASN A 71 17.79 -6.14 -1.00
C ASN A 71 17.35 -6.53 -2.41
N ILE A 72 17.18 -7.83 -2.68
CA ILE A 72 16.57 -8.31 -3.92
C ILE A 72 15.12 -7.82 -4.01
N PHE A 73 14.37 -7.91 -2.91
CA PHE A 73 13.00 -7.40 -2.82
C PHE A 73 12.96 -5.88 -3.06
N LEU A 74 13.79 -5.10 -2.35
CA LEU A 74 13.87 -3.65 -2.54
C LEU A 74 14.13 -3.27 -4.00
N ARG A 75 15.07 -3.95 -4.67
CA ARG A 75 15.35 -3.71 -6.09
C ARG A 75 14.10 -3.88 -6.97
N GLN A 76 13.34 -4.94 -6.76
CA GLN A 76 12.12 -5.20 -7.53
C GLN A 76 11.04 -4.13 -7.29
N GLU A 77 10.94 -3.62 -6.07
CA GLU A 77 10.01 -2.55 -5.72
C GLU A 77 10.43 -1.22 -6.35
N ILE A 78 11.73 -0.90 -6.36
CA ILE A 78 12.29 0.27 -7.05
C ILE A 78 12.03 0.18 -8.56
N ASP A 79 12.26 -0.98 -9.17
CA ASP A 79 12.00 -1.19 -10.60
C ASP A 79 10.51 -0.91 -10.94
N ARG A 80 9.59 -1.25 -10.03
CA ARG A 80 8.15 -0.97 -10.18
C ARG A 80 7.81 0.49 -10.01
N ILE A 81 8.26 1.15 -8.93
CA ILE A 81 7.92 2.57 -8.71
C ILE A 81 8.54 3.48 -9.77
N GLN A 82 9.74 3.15 -10.25
CA GLN A 82 10.37 3.84 -11.37
C GLN A 82 9.49 3.83 -12.62
N ARG A 83 8.83 2.69 -12.91
CA ARG A 83 7.87 2.62 -14.04
C ARG A 83 6.70 3.58 -13.83
N VAL A 84 6.17 3.67 -12.62
CA VAL A 84 5.08 4.61 -12.30
C VAL A 84 5.53 6.05 -12.51
N ILE A 85 6.67 6.44 -11.93
CA ILE A 85 7.23 7.79 -12.06
C ILE A 85 7.42 8.18 -13.54
N LYS A 86 7.99 7.28 -14.35
CA LYS A 86 8.19 7.50 -15.79
C LYS A 86 6.88 7.75 -16.55
N VAL A 87 5.87 6.92 -16.30
CA VAL A 87 4.57 7.05 -16.96
C VAL A 87 3.88 8.35 -16.55
N VAL A 88 3.92 8.71 -15.26
CA VAL A 88 3.37 9.98 -14.76
C VAL A 88 4.07 11.16 -15.41
N HIS A 89 5.40 11.19 -15.36
CA HIS A 89 6.21 12.27 -15.94
C HIS A 89 5.89 12.47 -17.43
N SER A 90 5.93 11.40 -18.23
CA SER A 90 5.60 11.47 -19.66
C SER A 90 4.18 11.99 -19.89
N THR A 91 3.20 11.43 -19.18
CA THR A 91 1.79 11.83 -19.33
C THR A 91 1.59 13.31 -19.02
N LEU A 92 2.19 13.82 -17.94
CA LEU A 92 2.06 15.21 -17.53
C LEU A 92 2.75 16.17 -18.53
N CYS A 93 3.95 15.84 -18.98
CA CYS A 93 4.65 16.63 -20.00
C CYS A 93 3.89 16.67 -21.33
N ASP A 94 3.41 15.52 -21.80
CA ASP A 94 2.67 15.42 -23.05
C ASP A 94 1.31 16.14 -22.96
N LEU A 95 0.63 16.07 -21.80
CA LEU A 95 -0.58 16.83 -21.54
C LEU A 95 -0.36 18.33 -21.68
N LYS A 96 0.70 18.86 -21.06
CA LYS A 96 1.05 20.28 -21.15
C LYS A 96 1.32 20.70 -22.60
N LEU A 97 2.17 19.94 -23.30
CA LEU A 97 2.49 20.21 -24.71
C LEU A 97 1.25 20.13 -25.61
N ALA A 98 0.29 19.25 -25.31
CA ALA A 98 -0.94 19.12 -26.07
C ALA A 98 -1.92 20.28 -25.80
N ILE A 99 -1.98 20.76 -24.55
CA ILE A 99 -2.78 21.94 -24.16
C ILE A 99 -2.21 23.21 -24.82
N ASP A 100 -0.88 23.33 -24.87
CA ASP A 100 -0.19 24.44 -25.53
C ASP A 100 -0.26 24.36 -27.08
N GLY A 101 -0.86 23.30 -27.63
CA GLY A 101 -0.99 23.08 -29.07
C GLY A 101 0.31 22.69 -29.78
N THR A 102 1.36 22.33 -29.02
CA THR A 102 2.66 21.89 -29.56
C THR A 102 2.59 20.47 -30.10
N ILE A 103 1.83 19.59 -29.44
CA ILE A 103 1.55 18.23 -29.93
C ILE A 103 0.05 17.99 -30.06
N VAL A 104 -0.32 16.97 -30.84
CA VAL A 104 -1.73 16.62 -31.06
C VAL A 104 -2.34 16.00 -29.80
N MET A 105 -3.49 16.53 -29.36
CA MET A 105 -4.30 15.95 -28.29
C MET A 105 -4.85 14.58 -28.71
N SER A 106 -4.12 13.52 -28.36
CA SER A 106 -4.54 12.15 -28.61
C SER A 106 -5.74 11.74 -27.73
N GLN A 107 -6.43 10.66 -28.09
CA GLN A 107 -7.52 10.11 -27.27
C GLN A 107 -7.06 9.76 -25.85
N GLY A 108 -5.85 9.21 -25.70
CA GLY A 108 -5.29 8.86 -24.38
C GLY A 108 -4.97 10.08 -23.52
N LEU A 109 -4.44 11.15 -24.13
CA LEU A 109 -4.21 12.42 -23.43
C LEU A 109 -5.53 13.08 -23.05
N ARG A 110 -6.52 13.09 -23.94
CA ARG A 110 -7.85 13.63 -23.62
C ARG A 110 -8.51 12.90 -22.46
N ALA A 111 -8.45 11.57 -22.43
CA ALA A 111 -8.96 10.77 -21.32
C ALA A 111 -8.22 11.05 -20.00
N SER A 112 -6.90 11.28 -20.06
CA SER A 112 -6.09 11.63 -18.89
C SER A 112 -6.44 13.02 -18.36
N LEU A 113 -6.63 14.00 -19.25
CA LEU A 113 -7.10 15.35 -18.92
C LEU A 113 -8.46 15.29 -18.22
N ASP A 114 -9.42 14.56 -18.81
CA ASP A 114 -10.75 14.37 -18.23
C ASP A 114 -10.68 13.72 -16.84
N ALA A 115 -9.87 12.67 -16.68
CA ALA A 115 -9.69 12.01 -15.39
C ALA A 115 -9.11 12.98 -14.35
N MET A 116 -8.05 13.72 -14.69
CA MET A 116 -7.41 14.66 -13.78
C MET A 116 -8.34 15.81 -13.37
N TYR A 117 -9.10 16.37 -14.32
CA TYR A 117 -10.10 17.39 -14.04
C TYR A 117 -11.19 16.88 -13.08
N ASP A 118 -11.65 15.64 -13.27
CA ASP A 118 -12.64 14.98 -12.41
C ASP A 118 -12.03 14.44 -11.09
N ALA A 119 -10.79 14.82 -10.75
CA ALA A 119 -10.03 14.34 -9.59
C ALA A 119 -9.87 12.81 -9.50
N ARG A 120 -9.93 12.12 -10.64
CA ARG A 120 -9.72 10.67 -10.80
C ARG A 120 -8.31 10.37 -11.32
N ILE A 121 -7.88 9.14 -11.08
CA ILE A 121 -6.57 8.65 -11.50
C ILE A 121 -6.66 8.25 -13.00
N PRO A 122 -5.79 8.77 -13.88
CA PRO A 122 -5.70 8.31 -15.26
C PRO A 122 -5.53 6.78 -15.38
N GLU A 123 -6.25 6.17 -16.33
CA GLU A 123 -6.23 4.70 -16.51
C GLU A 123 -4.84 4.16 -16.83
N CYS A 124 -4.04 4.91 -17.60
CA CYS A 124 -2.66 4.55 -17.92
C CYS A 124 -1.77 4.45 -16.66
N TRP A 125 -2.05 5.24 -15.62
CA TRP A 125 -1.33 5.18 -14.35
C TRP A 125 -1.81 3.98 -13.52
N LEU A 126 -3.12 3.72 -13.47
CA LEU A 126 -3.68 2.56 -12.77
C LEU A 126 -3.12 1.23 -13.29
N LYS A 127 -2.90 1.11 -14.61
CA LYS A 127 -2.32 -0.09 -15.24
C LYS A 127 -0.94 -0.48 -14.70
N VAL A 128 -0.19 0.47 -14.16
CA VAL A 128 1.17 0.24 -13.64
C VAL A 128 1.29 0.47 -12.13
N SER A 129 0.21 0.89 -11.46
CA SER A 129 0.22 1.32 -10.06
C SER A 129 -0.89 0.64 -9.23
N TRP A 130 -1.64 1.41 -8.44
CA TRP A 130 -2.68 0.97 -7.51
C TRP A 130 -3.90 1.89 -7.58
N GLU A 131 -5.03 1.36 -7.11
CA GLU A 131 -6.26 2.12 -6.92
C GLU A 131 -6.19 2.96 -5.65
N SER A 132 -6.66 4.22 -5.72
CA SER A 132 -6.83 5.11 -4.57
C SER A 132 -8.14 5.89 -4.72
N ALA A 133 -8.60 6.53 -3.64
CA ALA A 133 -9.90 7.18 -3.62
C ALA A 133 -10.00 8.41 -4.53
N THR A 134 -8.90 9.16 -4.67
CA THR A 134 -8.81 10.36 -5.52
C THR A 134 -7.40 10.49 -6.08
N LEU A 135 -7.25 11.30 -7.13
CA LEU A 135 -5.95 11.68 -7.68
C LEU A 135 -5.01 12.26 -6.60
N GLY A 136 -5.54 13.11 -5.72
CA GLY A 136 -4.76 13.72 -4.63
C GLY A 136 -4.20 12.69 -3.66
N PHE A 137 -5.05 11.77 -3.17
CA PHE A 137 -4.59 10.68 -2.29
C PHE A 137 -3.59 9.77 -3.00
N TRP A 138 -3.86 9.40 -4.25
CA TRP A 138 -2.96 8.57 -5.04
C TRP A 138 -1.56 9.20 -5.17
N TYR A 139 -1.52 10.50 -5.42
CA TYR A 139 -0.26 11.23 -5.56
C TYR A 139 0.49 11.35 -4.23
N THR A 140 -0.20 11.60 -3.11
CA THR A 140 0.42 11.52 -1.78
C THR A 140 1.02 10.15 -1.51
N GLU A 141 0.28 9.07 -1.81
CA GLU A 141 0.77 7.70 -1.66
C GLU A 141 2.00 7.43 -2.55
N LEU A 142 2.05 7.98 -3.77
CA LEU A 142 3.22 7.87 -4.65
C LEU A 142 4.45 8.49 -3.99
N LEU A 143 4.32 9.69 -3.43
CA LEU A 143 5.42 10.39 -2.75
C LEU A 143 5.88 9.63 -1.50
N GLU A 144 4.95 9.14 -0.67
CA GLU A 144 5.29 8.40 0.55
C GLU A 144 5.96 7.05 0.24
N ARG A 145 5.49 6.33 -0.79
CA ARG A 145 6.11 5.08 -1.24
C ARG A 145 7.52 5.31 -1.77
N ASP A 146 7.71 6.33 -2.61
CA ASP A 146 9.03 6.71 -3.10
C ASP A 146 9.98 7.13 -1.98
N ALA A 147 9.49 7.93 -1.02
CA ALA A 147 10.26 8.34 0.15
C ALA A 147 10.76 7.14 0.96
N GLN A 148 9.91 6.13 1.17
CA GLN A 148 10.34 4.88 1.83
C GLN A 148 11.49 4.20 1.07
N PHE A 149 11.37 4.04 -0.24
CA PHE A 149 12.39 3.34 -1.04
C PHE A 149 13.69 4.13 -1.13
N ARG A 150 13.63 5.44 -1.37
CA ARG A 150 14.81 6.31 -1.38
C ARG A 150 15.52 6.29 -0.04
N HIS A 151 14.77 6.44 1.05
CA HIS A 151 15.36 6.37 2.39
C HIS A 151 16.07 5.04 2.61
N TRP A 152 15.46 3.92 2.21
CA TRP A 152 16.09 2.61 2.32
C TRP A 152 17.40 2.52 1.49
N VAL A 153 17.40 3.02 0.26
CA VAL A 153 18.60 3.05 -0.60
C VAL A 153 19.71 3.93 -0.01
N THR A 154 19.37 5.11 0.51
CA THR A 154 20.35 6.10 0.96
C THR A 154 20.86 5.81 2.36
N ASN A 155 19.96 5.51 3.30
CA ASN A 155 20.26 5.39 4.73
C ASN A 155 20.42 3.93 5.20
N GLY A 156 20.06 2.95 4.38
CA GLY A 156 20.07 1.54 4.74
C GLY A 156 18.72 1.05 5.26
N ARG A 157 18.72 -0.16 5.82
CA ARG A 157 17.50 -0.87 6.24
C ARG A 157 16.69 -0.05 7.27
N PRO A 158 15.39 0.22 7.01
CA PRO A 158 14.51 0.83 8.01
C PRO A 158 14.34 -0.06 9.25
N ASN A 159 14.23 0.56 10.43
CA ASN A 159 13.89 -0.15 11.67
C ASN A 159 12.43 -0.63 11.67
N VAL A 160 11.53 0.15 11.07
CA VAL A 160 10.11 -0.14 10.94
C VAL A 160 9.69 0.07 9.49
N PHE A 161 9.04 -0.94 8.91
CA PHE A 161 8.60 -0.92 7.52
C PHE A 161 7.12 -0.52 7.39
N TRP A 162 6.83 0.36 6.45
CA TRP A 162 5.46 0.62 6.03
C TRP A 162 5.03 -0.47 5.05
N MET A 163 4.49 -1.56 5.58
CA MET A 163 4.18 -2.78 4.81
C MET A 163 3.16 -2.52 3.69
N THR A 164 2.24 -1.58 3.91
CA THR A 164 1.20 -1.24 2.94
C THR A 164 1.69 -0.29 1.84
N GLY A 165 2.88 0.29 2.03
CA GLY A 165 3.64 1.04 1.03
C GLY A 165 4.33 0.16 -0.03
N PHE A 166 4.34 -1.16 0.13
CA PHE A 166 4.87 -2.07 -0.90
C PHE A 166 3.85 -2.41 -1.99
N PHE A 167 4.32 -2.63 -3.21
CA PHE A 167 3.57 -3.26 -4.30
C PHE A 167 3.37 -4.76 -4.05
N ASN A 168 4.33 -5.40 -3.38
CA ASN A 168 4.28 -6.83 -3.07
C ASN A 168 4.54 -7.14 -1.58
N PRO A 169 3.56 -6.86 -0.68
CA PRO A 169 3.73 -7.13 0.75
C PRO A 169 3.90 -8.64 1.06
N GLN A 170 3.38 -9.54 0.22
CA GLN A 170 3.61 -10.99 0.38
C GLN A 170 5.08 -11.34 0.05
N GLY A 171 5.63 -10.73 -1.00
CA GLY A 171 7.05 -10.85 -1.34
C GLY A 171 7.97 -10.34 -0.23
N PHE A 172 7.58 -9.24 0.43
CA PHE A 172 8.27 -8.71 1.60
C PHE A 172 8.35 -9.74 2.73
N LEU A 173 7.22 -10.32 3.15
CA LEU A 173 7.18 -11.35 4.20
C LEU A 173 7.98 -12.61 3.81
N THR A 174 7.94 -12.97 2.53
CA THR A 174 8.71 -14.11 2.01
C THR A 174 10.21 -13.86 2.08
N ALA A 175 10.66 -12.66 1.70
CA ALA A 175 12.06 -12.28 1.74
C ALA A 175 12.58 -12.18 3.19
N MET A 176 11.78 -11.64 4.11
CA MET A 176 12.09 -11.67 5.55
C MET A 176 12.26 -13.11 6.03
N ARG A 177 11.30 -14.00 5.70
CA ARG A 177 11.38 -15.42 6.07
C ARG A 177 12.64 -16.09 5.53
N GLN A 178 13.01 -15.81 4.28
CA GLN A 178 14.24 -16.34 3.68
C GLN A 178 15.50 -15.83 4.39
N GLU A 179 15.51 -14.57 4.80
CA GLU A 179 16.62 -13.98 5.55
C GLU A 179 16.82 -14.67 6.90
N VAL A 180 15.73 -14.83 7.67
CA VAL A 180 15.73 -15.55 8.96
C VAL A 180 16.19 -17.00 8.77
N THR A 181 15.67 -17.69 7.75
CA THR A 181 16.06 -19.07 7.43
C THR A 181 17.57 -19.17 7.15
N ARG A 182 18.13 -18.23 6.38
CA ARG A 182 19.56 -18.22 6.02
C ARG A 182 20.47 -17.89 7.20
N ALA A 183 19.99 -17.10 8.16
CA ALA A 183 20.74 -16.80 9.38
C ALA A 183 20.89 -18.03 10.30
N HIS A 184 19.99 -19.01 10.19
CA HIS A 184 19.96 -20.19 11.04
C HIS A 184 20.46 -21.45 10.33
N LYS A 185 21.62 -21.95 10.77
CA LYS A 185 22.21 -23.18 10.21
C LYS A 185 21.28 -24.38 10.42
N GLY A 186 20.92 -25.05 9.32
CA GLY A 186 20.10 -26.27 9.34
C GLY A 186 18.58 -26.03 9.26
N TRP A 187 18.12 -24.78 9.18
CA TRP A 187 16.71 -24.48 8.95
C TRP A 187 16.36 -24.66 7.46
N ALA A 188 15.26 -25.35 7.19
CA ALA A 188 14.68 -25.46 5.86
C ALA A 188 13.53 -24.47 5.71
N LEU A 189 13.40 -23.80 4.56
CA LEU A 189 12.38 -22.77 4.35
C LEU A 189 10.95 -23.28 4.61
N ASP A 190 10.69 -24.55 4.33
CA ASP A 190 9.38 -25.19 4.52
C ASP A 190 9.05 -25.46 5.99
N SER A 191 10.07 -25.56 6.85
CA SER A 191 9.92 -25.71 8.31
C SER A 191 9.80 -24.37 9.05
N VAL A 192 9.95 -23.24 8.33
CA VAL A 192 9.93 -21.91 8.92
C VAL A 192 8.55 -21.29 8.80
N VAL A 193 7.96 -20.99 9.95
CA VAL A 193 6.62 -20.42 10.08
C VAL A 193 6.74 -18.99 10.61
N LEU A 194 5.96 -18.07 10.02
CA LEU A 194 5.86 -16.70 10.52
C LEU A 194 5.12 -16.68 11.86
N GLN A 195 5.65 -15.88 12.78
CA GLN A 195 5.03 -15.58 14.07
C GLN A 195 5.00 -14.07 14.26
N ASN A 196 4.14 -13.61 15.16
CA ASN A 196 3.97 -12.20 15.40
C ASN A 196 3.71 -11.86 16.87
N LEU A 197 4.04 -10.62 17.22
CA LEU A 197 3.68 -9.99 18.47
C LEU A 197 3.06 -8.62 18.17
N ILE A 198 1.86 -8.39 18.70
CA ILE A 198 1.23 -7.07 18.64
C ILE A 198 1.89 -6.18 19.69
N THR A 199 2.61 -5.15 19.25
CA THR A 199 3.28 -4.24 20.17
C THR A 199 2.32 -3.16 20.68
N ARG A 200 2.75 -2.39 21.69
CA ARG A 200 2.03 -1.20 22.16
C ARG A 200 2.50 0.09 21.48
N HIS A 201 3.54 -0.01 20.66
CA HIS A 201 4.32 1.10 20.16
C HIS A 201 3.77 1.60 18.84
N ASN A 202 3.85 2.92 18.65
CA ASN A 202 3.76 3.52 17.33
C ASN A 202 5.14 3.49 16.66
N LYS A 203 5.19 3.88 15.39
CA LYS A 203 6.45 3.86 14.60
C LYS A 203 7.54 4.70 15.25
N GLU A 204 7.15 5.85 15.81
CA GLU A 204 8.04 6.87 16.36
C GLU A 204 8.72 6.41 17.66
N ASP A 205 8.13 5.43 18.35
CA ASP A 205 8.65 4.90 19.61
C ASP A 205 9.78 3.88 19.41
N LEU A 206 9.99 3.39 18.18
CA LEU A 206 10.94 2.31 17.88
C LEU A 206 12.16 2.84 17.13
N THR A 207 13.26 3.01 17.87
CA THR A 207 14.54 3.50 17.36
C THR A 207 15.48 2.40 16.90
N ASP A 208 15.25 1.16 17.34
CA ASP A 208 16.14 0.03 17.08
C ASP A 208 15.46 -1.03 16.21
N SER A 209 16.26 -1.70 15.38
CA SER A 209 15.81 -2.87 14.62
C SER A 209 15.58 -4.06 15.57
N PRO A 210 14.62 -4.95 15.25
CA PRO A 210 14.44 -6.16 16.05
C PRO A 210 15.66 -7.09 15.89
N PRO A 211 15.98 -7.93 16.88
CA PRO A 211 17.07 -8.90 16.78
C PRO A 211 16.95 -9.84 15.58
N GLU A 212 15.71 -10.21 15.25
CA GLU A 212 15.35 -11.05 14.12
C GLU A 212 14.02 -10.58 13.53
N GLY A 213 13.81 -10.72 12.24
CA GLY A 213 12.55 -10.38 11.60
C GLY A 213 12.42 -8.87 11.33
N VAL A 214 11.20 -8.35 11.46
CA VAL A 214 10.85 -6.98 11.07
C VAL A 214 9.74 -6.40 11.95
N TYR A 215 9.81 -5.09 12.19
CA TYR A 215 8.66 -4.32 12.65
C TYR A 215 7.90 -3.78 11.45
N VAL A 216 6.57 -3.92 11.44
CA VAL A 216 5.70 -3.43 10.37
C VAL A 216 4.60 -2.53 10.90
N HIS A 217 4.23 -1.51 10.12
CA HIS A 217 3.10 -0.64 10.39
C HIS A 217 2.23 -0.41 9.15
N GLY A 218 1.07 0.23 9.37
CA GLY A 218 0.16 0.67 8.31
C GLY A 218 -1.03 -0.26 8.06
N LEU A 219 -1.20 -1.33 8.84
CA LEU A 219 -2.33 -2.24 8.73
C LEU A 219 -3.57 -1.70 9.48
N PHE A 220 -4.75 -2.00 8.96
CA PHE A 220 -6.04 -1.64 9.55
C PHE A 220 -6.84 -2.87 9.89
N LEU A 221 -7.35 -2.95 11.12
CA LEU A 221 -8.23 -4.02 11.59
C LEU A 221 -9.68 -3.70 11.23
N GLU A 222 -10.34 -4.62 10.52
CA GLU A 222 -11.77 -4.57 10.20
C GLU A 222 -12.53 -5.64 11.01
N GLY A 223 -13.68 -5.28 11.57
CA GLY A 223 -14.60 -6.21 12.21
C GLY A 223 -14.31 -6.53 13.70
N ALA A 224 -13.26 -5.95 14.26
CA ALA A 224 -12.89 -6.04 15.67
C ALA A 224 -12.19 -4.76 16.14
N SER A 225 -11.98 -4.65 17.45
CA SER A 225 -11.10 -3.67 18.06
C SER A 225 -9.91 -4.36 18.73
N LEU A 226 -8.87 -3.60 19.06
CA LEU A 226 -7.68 -4.13 19.73
C LEU A 226 -7.54 -3.53 21.12
N ASP A 227 -7.36 -4.36 22.14
CA ASP A 227 -6.83 -3.90 23.41
C ASP A 227 -5.33 -3.63 23.26
N ARG A 228 -4.93 -2.37 23.07
CA ARG A 228 -3.51 -2.00 22.93
C ARG A 228 -2.64 -2.37 24.13
N ARG A 229 -3.22 -2.57 25.33
CA ARG A 229 -2.46 -3.01 26.49
C ARG A 229 -2.17 -4.50 26.42
N THR A 230 -3.15 -5.33 26.12
CA THR A 230 -2.96 -6.79 26.14
C THR A 230 -2.62 -7.41 24.80
N GLY A 231 -2.82 -6.69 23.69
CA GLY A 231 -2.66 -7.21 22.33
C GLY A 231 -3.82 -8.10 21.88
N LYS A 232 -4.89 -8.21 22.67
CA LYS A 232 -6.03 -9.10 22.41
C LYS A 232 -7.12 -8.43 21.59
N LEU A 233 -7.88 -9.25 20.85
CA LEU A 233 -9.06 -8.79 20.13
C LEU A 233 -10.23 -8.51 21.07
N LEU A 234 -10.89 -7.38 20.82
CA LEU A 234 -12.11 -6.92 21.47
C LEU A 234 -13.22 -6.76 20.43
N GLU A 235 -14.46 -6.71 20.91
CA GLU A 235 -15.60 -6.36 20.07
C GLU A 235 -15.43 -4.95 19.47
N SER A 236 -15.84 -4.81 18.21
CA SER A 236 -15.73 -3.54 17.48
C SER A 236 -16.54 -2.45 18.18
N LYS A 237 -15.93 -1.26 18.32
CA LYS A 237 -16.60 -0.07 18.86
C LYS A 237 -17.73 0.39 17.93
N PRO A 238 -18.89 0.82 18.46
CA PRO A 238 -19.97 1.34 17.64
C PRO A 238 -19.50 2.43 16.67
N LYS A 239 -19.87 2.30 15.40
CA LYS A 239 -19.53 3.24 14.30
C LYS A 239 -18.05 3.31 13.92
N VAL A 240 -17.19 2.43 14.44
CA VAL A 240 -15.78 2.32 14.01
C VAL A 240 -15.64 1.13 13.08
N LEU A 241 -15.49 1.40 11.78
CA LEU A 241 -15.36 0.34 10.77
C LEU A 241 -13.94 -0.24 10.70
N TYR A 242 -12.94 0.61 10.90
CA TYR A 242 -11.53 0.29 10.79
C TYR A 242 -10.77 0.85 11.98
N GLU A 243 -9.88 0.08 12.57
CA GLU A 243 -8.98 0.52 13.63
C GLU A 243 -7.52 0.39 13.16
N GLN A 244 -6.74 1.47 13.27
CA GLN A 244 -5.34 1.44 12.89
C GLN A 244 -4.54 0.61 13.89
N MET A 245 -3.80 -0.37 13.39
CA MET A 245 -2.97 -1.23 14.20
C MET A 245 -1.72 -0.48 14.71
N PRO A 246 -1.26 -0.77 15.94
CA PRO A 246 0.08 -0.40 16.37
C PRO A 246 1.12 -1.14 15.52
N VAL A 247 2.40 -0.88 15.77
CA VAL A 247 3.47 -1.64 15.14
C VAL A 247 3.33 -3.12 15.50
N ILE A 248 3.47 -3.97 14.50
CA ILE A 248 3.44 -5.43 14.65
C ILE A 248 4.86 -5.93 14.45
N TYR A 249 5.36 -6.68 15.42
CA TYR A 249 6.61 -7.40 15.28
C TYR A 249 6.33 -8.72 14.58
N ILE A 250 6.98 -8.96 13.43
CA ILE A 250 6.86 -10.22 12.68
C ILE A 250 8.24 -10.85 12.60
N TYR A 251 8.32 -12.10 13.04
CA TYR A 251 9.54 -12.91 13.03
C TYR A 251 9.23 -14.31 12.51
N ALA A 252 10.22 -15.19 12.50
CA ALA A 252 10.07 -16.53 11.96
C ALA A 252 10.69 -17.54 12.94
N ILE A 253 10.03 -18.68 13.13
CA ILE A 253 10.55 -19.77 13.95
C ILE A 253 10.62 -21.05 13.13
N ASN A 254 11.57 -21.92 13.47
CA ASN A 254 11.57 -23.29 12.97
C ASN A 254 10.74 -24.16 13.90
N THR A 255 9.61 -24.62 13.40
CA THR A 255 8.72 -25.49 14.16
C THR A 255 7.98 -26.43 13.23
N THR A 256 7.84 -27.67 13.67
CA THR A 256 6.93 -28.65 13.09
C THR A 256 5.61 -28.72 13.86
N ALA A 257 5.51 -28.02 15.00
CA ALA A 257 4.26 -27.90 15.74
C ALA A 257 3.29 -27.03 14.94
N GLY A 258 2.05 -27.51 14.82
CA GLY A 258 0.97 -26.72 14.22
C GLY A 258 0.70 -25.43 15.01
N LYS A 259 -0.05 -24.51 14.39
CA LYS A 259 -0.50 -23.27 15.06
C LYS A 259 -1.31 -23.59 16.32
N ASP A 260 -1.17 -22.76 17.35
CA ASP A 260 -1.97 -22.90 18.58
C ASP A 260 -3.46 -22.70 18.22
N PRO A 261 -4.32 -23.71 18.42
CA PRO A 261 -5.74 -23.63 18.05
C PRO A 261 -6.54 -22.61 18.86
N ARG A 262 -5.96 -22.01 19.91
CA ARG A 262 -6.57 -20.94 20.71
C ARG A 262 -6.37 -19.56 20.09
N LEU A 263 -5.36 -19.40 19.22
CA LEU A 263 -5.10 -18.15 18.54
C LEU A 263 -6.04 -17.99 17.35
N TYR A 264 -6.46 -16.76 17.11
CA TYR A 264 -7.20 -16.43 15.91
C TYR A 264 -6.23 -16.07 14.77
N GLU A 265 -6.18 -16.92 13.76
CA GLU A 265 -5.45 -16.64 12.52
C GLU A 265 -6.22 -15.58 11.71
N CYS A 266 -5.79 -14.33 11.83
CA CYS A 266 -6.39 -13.20 11.15
C CYS A 266 -5.77 -13.04 9.75
N PRO A 267 -6.57 -13.13 8.67
CA PRO A 267 -6.06 -12.94 7.32
C PRO A 267 -5.74 -11.46 7.05
N ILE A 268 -4.70 -11.22 6.24
CA ILE A 268 -4.30 -9.91 5.72
C ILE A 268 -4.66 -9.84 4.24
N TYR A 269 -5.41 -8.81 3.85
CA TYR A 269 -5.75 -8.53 2.46
C TYR A 269 -5.23 -7.16 2.03
N ARG A 270 -4.89 -7.03 0.74
CA ARG A 270 -4.47 -5.74 0.15
C ARG A 270 -5.58 -4.69 0.17
N LYS A 271 -6.84 -5.12 0.05
CA LYS A 271 -8.02 -4.26 -0.10
C LYS A 271 -9.23 -4.87 0.64
N PRO A 272 -10.29 -4.08 0.93
CA PRO A 272 -11.49 -4.58 1.62
C PRO A 272 -12.30 -5.62 0.85
N GLN A 273 -12.06 -5.75 -0.46
CA GLN A 273 -12.62 -6.79 -1.31
C GLN A 273 -11.75 -8.04 -1.21
N ARG A 274 -12.19 -9.00 -0.40
CA ARG A 274 -11.41 -10.18 -0.02
C ARG A 274 -11.49 -11.24 -1.12
N THR A 275 -10.42 -11.36 -1.89
CA THR A 275 -10.22 -12.40 -2.91
C THR A 275 -8.83 -13.01 -2.74
N ASP A 276 -8.60 -14.21 -3.26
CA ASP A 276 -7.30 -14.89 -3.14
C ASP A 276 -6.18 -14.09 -3.80
N GLN A 277 -6.46 -13.38 -4.90
CA GLN A 277 -5.51 -12.48 -5.55
C GLN A 277 -5.07 -11.31 -4.66
N LYS A 278 -5.88 -10.96 -3.67
CA LYS A 278 -5.65 -9.86 -2.73
C LYS A 278 -5.14 -10.36 -1.37
N TYR A 279 -5.02 -11.68 -1.17
CA TYR A 279 -4.47 -12.26 0.06
C TYR A 279 -2.96 -11.99 0.14
N VAL A 280 -2.48 -11.68 1.35
CA VAL A 280 -1.06 -11.37 1.62
C VAL A 280 -0.43 -12.41 2.54
N GLY A 281 -1.19 -12.87 3.53
CA GLY A 281 -0.73 -13.75 4.59
C GLY A 281 -1.68 -13.67 5.78
N SER A 282 -1.26 -14.20 6.91
CA SER A 282 -2.03 -14.16 8.16
C SER A 282 -1.11 -13.84 9.34
N ILE A 283 -1.68 -13.26 10.38
CA ILE A 283 -1.05 -13.13 11.69
C ILE A 283 -2.00 -13.62 12.76
N ASP A 284 -1.44 -14.11 13.86
CA ASP A 284 -2.18 -14.74 14.92
C ASP A 284 -2.49 -13.73 16.04
N PHE A 285 -3.72 -13.72 16.52
CA PHE A 285 -4.17 -12.86 17.62
C PHE A 285 -4.55 -13.68 18.85
N GLU A 286 -4.16 -13.18 20.02
CA GLU A 286 -4.71 -13.65 21.28
C GLU A 286 -6.17 -13.19 21.45
N THR A 287 -6.99 -14.06 22.04
CA THR A 287 -8.42 -13.83 22.22
C THR A 287 -8.94 -14.58 23.43
N GLU A 288 -9.95 -14.01 24.10
CA GLU A 288 -10.72 -14.69 25.16
C GLU A 288 -11.91 -15.47 24.59
N ASN A 289 -12.35 -15.11 23.39
CA ASN A 289 -13.38 -15.83 22.64
C ASN A 289 -12.77 -16.97 21.82
N ASN A 290 -13.57 -17.99 21.51
CA ASN A 290 -13.20 -19.03 20.55
C ASN A 290 -12.84 -18.38 19.18
N PRO A 291 -11.73 -18.76 18.52
CA PRO A 291 -11.32 -18.19 17.22
C PRO A 291 -12.42 -18.18 16.15
N ARG A 292 -13.32 -19.17 16.14
CA ARG A 292 -14.47 -19.21 15.20
C ARG A 292 -15.38 -18.00 15.32
N HIS A 293 -15.47 -17.38 16.49
CA HIS A 293 -16.22 -16.14 16.71
C HIS A 293 -15.75 -15.03 15.76
N TRP A 294 -14.45 -14.84 15.65
CA TRP A 294 -13.85 -13.82 14.79
C TRP A 294 -13.92 -14.19 13.32
N THR A 295 -13.80 -15.48 13.00
CA THR A 295 -14.07 -15.98 11.63
C THR A 295 -15.48 -15.63 11.17
N LEU A 296 -16.50 -15.87 12.00
CA LEU A 296 -17.90 -15.57 11.67
C LEU A 296 -18.18 -14.07 11.56
N ARG A 297 -17.47 -13.25 12.32
CA ARG A 297 -17.52 -11.78 12.20
C ARG A 297 -16.76 -11.25 10.99
N GLY A 298 -16.02 -12.11 10.31
CA GLY A 298 -15.16 -11.73 9.20
C GLY A 298 -14.11 -10.72 9.65
N VAL A 299 -13.43 -10.94 10.78
CA VAL A 299 -12.29 -10.10 11.15
C VAL A 299 -11.18 -10.26 10.11
N ALA A 300 -10.54 -9.16 9.74
CA ALA A 300 -9.39 -9.20 8.85
C ALA A 300 -8.51 -7.96 9.06
N LEU A 301 -7.26 -8.07 8.63
CA LEU A 301 -6.37 -6.94 8.45
C LEU A 301 -6.37 -6.50 7.00
N LEU A 302 -6.29 -5.20 6.79
CA LEU A 302 -6.31 -4.57 5.49
C LEU A 302 -5.06 -3.71 5.31
N CYS A 303 -4.40 -3.84 4.16
CA CYS A 303 -3.33 -2.92 3.79
C CYS A 303 -3.86 -1.53 3.43
N ASP A 304 -5.09 -1.48 2.92
CA ASP A 304 -5.77 -0.27 2.55
C ASP A 304 -7.28 -0.44 2.78
N ILE A 305 -7.90 0.64 3.25
CA ILE A 305 -9.33 0.73 3.58
C ILE A 305 -10.14 1.44 2.47
N LYS A 306 -9.47 1.92 1.42
CA LYS A 306 -10.06 2.62 0.29
C LYS A 306 -10.30 1.69 -0.91
#